data_AF-A0A831ZBD4-F1
#
_entry.id   AF-A0A831ZBD4-F1
#
_cell.length_a   1.000
_cell.length_b   1.000
_cell.length_c   1.000
_cell.angle_alpha   90.00
_cell.angle_beta   90.00
_cell.angle_gamma   90.00
#
_symmetry.space_group_name_H-M   'P 1'
#
loop_
_entity.id
_entity.type
_entity.pdbx_description
1 polymer ?
#
loop_
_entity_poly.entity_id
_entity_poly.type
_entity_poly.pdbx_seq_one_letter_code
_entity_poly.pdbx_strand_id
1 'polypeptide(L)'
;MGLLKAKEAQLTTQLHEEKKQSEEKIKLLQQAEIQLTHRFENLANKILDEKTKVFTEQNQTNMQSLLTPLREQIGEFKAKVEDIHLHDSKDRSSLRTEITNLRLQTQKINEEAINLSRALKGDNKVQGNWGEMVLQRVLEQSGLRQGKEYEIQHGYRNENNRLFKPDVIVHLPEKKDVIIDSKVSLLAYDAYCSEENEDQQALMLK
;
A
#
# COMPACT_ATOMS: atom_id res chain seq x y z
N MET A 1 63.06 32.75 -106.93
CA MET A 1 62.33 31.50 -106.59
C MET A 1 62.87 30.77 -105.36
N GLY A 2 64.18 30.74 -105.07
CA GLY A 2 64.73 29.99 -103.92
C GLY A 2 64.37 30.55 -102.52
N LEU A 3 64.33 31.87 -102.35
CA LEU A 3 64.01 32.53 -101.07
C LEU A 3 62.56 32.32 -100.60
N LEU A 4 61.61 32.22 -101.53
CA LEU A 4 60.20 31.95 -101.22
C LEU A 4 60.01 30.51 -100.72
N LYS A 5 60.65 29.53 -101.36
CA LYS A 5 60.60 28.13 -100.93
C LYS A 5 61.24 27.91 -99.55
N ALA A 6 62.33 28.63 -99.23
CA ALA A 6 62.97 28.55 -97.93
C ALA A 6 62.07 29.13 -96.81
N LYS A 7 61.39 30.24 -97.06
CA LYS A 7 60.48 30.87 -96.09
C LYS A 7 59.21 30.04 -95.87
N GLU A 8 58.70 29.40 -96.92
CA GLU A 8 57.58 28.45 -96.85
C GLU A 8 57.95 27.18 -96.06
N ALA A 9 59.15 26.64 -96.26
CA ALA A 9 59.68 25.54 -95.45
C ALA A 9 59.85 25.91 -93.97
N GLN A 10 60.31 27.13 -93.67
CA GLN A 10 60.47 27.61 -92.30
C GLN A 10 59.13 27.81 -91.58
N LEU A 11 58.14 28.39 -92.26
CA LEU A 11 56.77 28.57 -91.75
C LEU A 11 56.06 27.24 -91.52
N THR A 12 56.19 26.27 -92.43
CA THR A 12 55.62 24.93 -92.24
C THR A 12 56.26 24.20 -91.08
N THR A 13 57.58 24.37 -90.88
CA THR A 13 58.29 23.82 -89.72
C THR A 13 57.79 24.44 -88.41
N GLN A 14 57.69 25.78 -88.33
CA GLN A 14 57.15 26.46 -87.14
C GLN A 14 55.71 26.06 -86.83
N LEU A 15 54.85 25.99 -87.85
CA LEU A 15 53.46 25.59 -87.69
C LEU A 15 53.33 24.13 -87.23
N HIS A 16 54.23 23.26 -87.70
CA HIS A 16 54.31 21.87 -87.23
C HIS A 16 54.76 21.78 -85.77
N GLU A 17 55.78 22.55 -85.38
CA GLU A 17 56.28 22.64 -84.00
C GLU A 17 55.19 23.16 -83.04
N GLU A 18 54.47 24.21 -83.43
CA GLU A 18 53.41 24.83 -82.63
C GLU A 18 52.18 23.91 -82.49
N LYS A 19 51.80 23.19 -83.57
CA LYS A 19 50.79 22.14 -83.49
C LYS A 19 51.20 21.02 -82.54
N LYS A 20 52.44 20.57 -82.62
CA LYS A 20 52.98 19.53 -81.73
C LYS A 20 52.96 19.98 -80.26
N GLN A 21 53.39 21.21 -79.98
CA GLN A 21 53.32 21.78 -78.63
C GLN A 21 51.88 21.92 -78.12
N SER A 22 50.94 22.32 -78.97
CA SER A 22 49.52 22.40 -78.63
C SER A 22 48.95 21.01 -78.30
N GLU A 23 49.25 19.99 -79.10
CA GLU A 23 48.86 18.61 -78.84
C GLU A 23 49.46 18.07 -77.53
N GLU A 24 50.73 18.35 -77.24
CA GLU A 24 51.38 17.99 -75.98
C GLU A 24 50.72 18.68 -74.78
N LYS A 25 50.38 19.97 -74.92
CA LYS A 25 49.70 20.74 -73.87
C LYS A 25 48.28 20.23 -73.62
N ILE A 26 47.54 19.87 -74.68
CA ILE A 26 46.21 19.24 -74.57
C ILE A 26 46.32 17.89 -73.85
N LYS A 27 47.30 17.06 -74.21
CA LYS A 27 47.55 15.78 -73.53
C LYS A 27 47.87 15.97 -72.04
N LEU A 28 48.69 16.97 -71.71
CA LEU A 28 49.02 17.29 -70.32
C LEU A 28 47.77 17.72 -69.53
N LEU A 29 46.93 18.58 -70.13
CA LEU A 29 45.68 19.03 -69.51
C LEU A 29 44.69 17.87 -69.30
N GLN A 30 44.55 16.97 -70.29
CA GLN A 30 43.73 15.77 -70.16
C GLN A 30 44.24 14.83 -69.06
N GLN A 31 45.57 14.63 -68.97
CA GLN A 31 46.16 13.85 -67.89
C GLN A 31 45.94 14.50 -66.52
N ALA A 32 46.07 15.83 -66.43
CA ALA A 32 45.81 16.57 -65.20
C ALA A 32 44.34 16.48 -64.77
N GLU A 33 43.40 16.56 -65.72
CA GLU A 33 41.97 16.38 -65.47
C GLU A 33 41.68 14.98 -64.92
N ILE A 34 42.19 13.92 -65.58
CA ILE A 34 42.01 12.53 -65.11
C ILE A 34 42.58 12.35 -63.70
N GLN A 35 43.78 12.89 -63.43
CA GLN A 35 44.37 12.81 -62.09
C GLN A 35 43.57 13.59 -61.05
N LEU A 36 43.02 14.75 -61.40
CA LEU A 36 42.18 15.55 -60.51
C LEU A 36 40.88 14.82 -60.19
N THR A 37 40.20 14.24 -61.18
CA THR A 37 38.99 13.44 -61.00
C THR A 37 39.25 12.26 -60.08
N HIS A 38 40.33 11.50 -60.32
CA HIS A 38 40.69 10.38 -59.47
C HIS A 38 41.04 10.82 -58.04
N ARG A 39 41.76 11.94 -57.86
CA ARG A 39 42.03 12.49 -56.52
C ARG A 39 40.76 12.96 -55.82
N PHE A 40 39.84 13.56 -56.55
CA PHE A 40 38.55 14.01 -56.04
C PHE A 40 37.70 12.83 -55.57
N GLU A 41 37.56 11.78 -56.39
CA GLU A 41 36.84 10.56 -56.01
C GLU A 41 37.44 9.92 -54.75
N ASN A 42 38.77 9.81 -54.68
CA ASN A 42 39.43 9.25 -53.50
C ASN A 42 39.23 10.11 -52.25
N LEU A 43 39.27 11.44 -52.38
CA LEU A 43 39.01 12.34 -51.26
C LEU A 43 37.55 12.29 -50.83
N ALA A 44 36.62 12.28 -51.77
CA ALA A 44 35.18 12.18 -51.51
C ALA A 44 34.86 10.87 -50.78
N ASN A 45 35.40 9.73 -51.24
CA ASN A 45 35.22 8.43 -50.58
C ASN A 45 35.79 8.46 -49.16
N LYS A 46 37.00 9.00 -48.95
CA LYS A 46 37.58 9.13 -47.60
C LYS A 46 36.73 10.00 -46.68
N ILE A 47 36.26 11.15 -47.15
CA ILE A 47 35.42 12.05 -46.37
C ILE A 47 34.10 11.37 -46.03
N LEU A 48 33.49 10.66 -46.98
CA LEU A 48 32.22 9.97 -46.77
C LEU A 48 32.37 8.84 -45.75
N ASP A 49 33.44 8.05 -45.84
CA ASP A 49 33.75 6.98 -44.88
C ASP A 49 33.99 7.53 -43.47
N GLU A 50 34.79 8.60 -43.36
CA GLU A 50 35.08 9.25 -42.08
C GLU A 50 33.81 9.84 -41.46
N LYS A 51 33.01 10.56 -42.23
CA LYS A 51 31.73 11.12 -41.76
C LYS A 51 30.73 10.03 -41.39
N THR A 52 30.68 8.93 -42.13
CA THR A 52 29.80 7.80 -41.79
C THR A 52 30.20 7.18 -40.45
N LYS A 53 31.50 6.99 -40.19
CA LYS A 53 31.98 6.49 -38.90
C LYS A 53 31.64 7.42 -37.75
N VAL A 54 31.99 8.71 -37.89
CA VAL A 54 31.70 9.73 -36.87
C VAL A 54 30.20 9.83 -36.60
N PHE A 55 29.37 9.82 -37.66
CA PHE A 55 27.92 9.85 -37.53
C PHE A 55 27.38 8.63 -36.78
N THR A 56 27.90 7.44 -37.09
CA THR A 56 27.47 6.19 -36.44
C THR A 56 27.86 6.16 -34.96
N GLU A 57 29.09 6.56 -34.63
CA GLU A 57 29.56 6.68 -33.23
C GLU A 57 28.74 7.71 -32.45
N GLN A 58 28.47 8.87 -33.06
CA GLN A 58 27.70 9.92 -32.40
C GLN A 58 26.24 9.50 -32.21
N ASN A 59 25.64 8.83 -33.19
CA ASN A 59 24.29 8.28 -33.05
C ASN A 59 24.23 7.22 -31.94
N GLN A 60 25.21 6.32 -31.88
CA GLN A 60 25.30 5.32 -30.81
C GLN A 60 25.44 5.98 -29.43
N THR A 61 26.31 6.98 -29.31
CA THR A 61 26.52 7.73 -28.06
C THR A 61 25.26 8.45 -27.61
N ASN A 62 24.56 9.13 -28.54
CA ASN A 62 23.30 9.82 -28.25
C ASN A 62 22.21 8.84 -27.81
N MET A 63 22.04 7.73 -28.53
CA MET A 63 21.08 6.68 -28.15
C MET A 63 21.42 6.11 -26.78
N GLN A 64 22.70 5.87 -26.49
CA GLN A 64 23.13 5.34 -25.20
C GLN A 64 22.87 6.32 -24.06
N SER A 65 23.10 7.63 -24.27
CA SER A 65 22.75 8.67 -23.30
C SER A 65 21.25 8.76 -23.02
N LEU A 66 20.40 8.52 -24.03
CA LEU A 66 18.94 8.53 -23.86
C LEU A 66 18.41 7.25 -23.21
N LEU A 67 18.99 6.09 -23.56
CA LEU A 67 18.50 4.77 -23.10
C LEU A 67 19.07 4.34 -21.74
N THR A 68 20.20 4.90 -21.31
CA THR A 68 20.81 4.55 -20.01
C THR A 68 19.90 4.93 -18.83
N PRO A 69 19.37 6.17 -18.75
CA PRO A 69 18.44 6.54 -17.68
C PRO A 69 17.19 5.66 -17.66
N LEU A 70 16.66 5.32 -18.84
CA LEU A 70 15.48 4.44 -18.92
C LEU A 70 15.78 3.04 -18.39
N ARG A 71 16.95 2.49 -18.70
CA ARG A 71 17.39 1.17 -18.19
C ARG A 71 17.55 1.19 -16.67
N GLU A 72 18.14 2.25 -16.14
CA GLU A 72 18.31 2.44 -14.70
C GLU A 72 16.95 2.55 -14.01
N GLN A 73 16.05 3.39 -14.52
CA GLN A 73 14.70 3.53 -13.95
C GLN A 73 13.87 2.25 -14.04
N ILE A 74 13.97 1.48 -15.12
CA ILE A 74 13.32 0.16 -15.22
C ILE A 74 13.92 -0.81 -14.18
N GLY A 75 15.23 -0.77 -13.95
CA GLY A 75 15.90 -1.55 -12.92
C GLY A 75 15.43 -1.20 -11.51
N GLU A 76 15.39 0.10 -11.19
CA GLU A 76 14.89 0.60 -9.91
C GLU A 76 13.41 0.28 -9.71
N PHE A 77 12.59 0.45 -10.75
CA PHE A 77 11.18 0.10 -10.72
C PHE A 77 10.98 -1.39 -10.44
N LYS A 78 11.72 -2.26 -11.14
CA LYS A 78 11.66 -3.71 -10.90
C LYS A 78 12.02 -4.04 -9.45
N ALA A 79 13.11 -3.49 -8.92
CA ALA A 79 13.53 -3.72 -7.54
C ALA A 79 12.46 -3.26 -6.54
N LYS A 80 11.84 -2.11 -6.77
CA LYS A 80 10.78 -1.58 -5.91
C LYS A 80 9.51 -2.42 -5.96
N VAL A 81 9.14 -2.94 -7.12
CA VAL A 81 7.99 -3.86 -7.27
C VAL A 81 8.25 -5.16 -6.53
N GLU A 82 9.44 -5.75 -6.66
CA GLU A 82 9.82 -6.96 -5.92
C GLU A 82 9.79 -6.74 -4.40
N ASP A 83 10.32 -5.61 -3.92
CA ASP A 83 10.30 -5.25 -2.49
C ASP A 83 8.88 -5.06 -1.94
N ILE A 84 8.01 -4.38 -2.70
CA ILE A 84 6.60 -4.21 -2.33
C ILE A 84 5.89 -5.57 -2.26
N HIS A 85 6.12 -6.48 -3.20
CA HIS A 85 5.51 -7.81 -3.16
C HIS A 85 5.98 -8.66 -1.97
N LEU A 86 7.25 -8.54 -1.58
CA LEU A 86 7.79 -9.20 -0.40
C LEU A 86 7.18 -8.62 0.89
N HIS A 87 7.09 -7.30 1.00
CA HIS A 87 6.44 -6.63 2.13
C HIS A 87 4.96 -6.98 2.23
N ASP A 88 4.20 -6.89 1.13
CA ASP A 88 2.77 -7.26 1.10
C ASP A 88 2.55 -8.71 1.53
N SER A 89 3.39 -9.64 1.07
CA SER A 89 3.31 -11.05 1.46
C SER A 89 3.53 -11.24 2.97
N LYS A 90 4.49 -10.52 3.54
CA LYS A 90 4.80 -10.56 4.98
C LYS A 90 3.67 -9.93 5.81
N ASP A 91 3.13 -8.81 5.37
CA ASP A 91 2.03 -8.11 6.04
C ASP A 91 0.76 -8.96 6.02
N ARG A 92 0.44 -9.59 4.87
CA ARG A 92 -0.69 -10.53 4.75
C ARG A 92 -0.53 -11.75 5.64
N SER A 93 0.69 -12.29 5.78
CA SER A 93 0.97 -13.38 6.71
C SER A 93 0.75 -12.95 8.17
N SER A 94 1.22 -11.75 8.53
CA SER A 94 1.06 -11.18 9.87
C SER A 94 -0.42 -10.93 10.19
N LEU A 95 -1.17 -10.32 9.27
CA LEU A 95 -2.62 -10.12 9.39
C LEU A 95 -3.38 -11.43 9.53
N ARG A 96 -3.03 -12.46 8.75
CA ARG A 96 -3.64 -13.79 8.88
C ARG A 96 -3.41 -14.39 10.28
N THR A 97 -2.22 -14.19 10.82
CA THR A 97 -1.87 -14.63 12.18
C THR A 97 -2.71 -13.89 13.21
N GLU A 98 -2.84 -12.57 13.08
CA GLU A 98 -3.63 -11.74 13.99
C GLU A 98 -5.12 -12.09 13.95
N ILE A 99 -5.69 -12.30 12.75
CA ILE A 99 -7.08 -12.78 12.60
C ILE A 99 -7.27 -14.15 13.28
N THR A 100 -6.28 -15.04 13.16
CA THR A 100 -6.33 -16.35 13.82
C THR A 100 -6.29 -16.21 15.34
N ASN A 101 -5.42 -15.34 15.85
CA ASN A 101 -5.34 -15.03 17.29
C ASN A 101 -6.64 -14.42 17.82
N LEU A 102 -7.23 -13.46 17.10
CA LEU A 102 -8.53 -12.87 17.42
C LEU A 102 -9.62 -13.94 17.46
N ARG A 103 -9.69 -14.83 16.46
CA ARG A 103 -10.64 -15.93 16.45
C ARG A 103 -10.49 -16.83 17.69
N LEU A 104 -9.26 -17.17 18.06
CA LEU A 104 -8.97 -17.98 19.25
C LEU A 104 -9.37 -17.26 20.54
N GLN A 105 -9.13 -15.95 20.65
CA GLN A 105 -9.55 -15.15 21.79
C GLN A 105 -11.08 -15.07 21.90
N THR A 106 -11.78 -14.83 20.79
CA THR A 106 -13.25 -14.82 20.77
C THR A 106 -13.83 -16.18 21.20
N GLN A 107 -13.23 -17.29 20.77
CA GLN A 107 -13.63 -18.62 21.22
C GLN A 107 -13.45 -18.79 22.73
N LYS A 108 -12.30 -18.38 23.30
CA LYS A 108 -12.07 -18.42 24.76
C LYS A 108 -13.07 -17.56 25.54
N ILE A 109 -13.34 -16.33 25.08
CA ILE A 109 -14.33 -15.45 25.72
C ILE A 109 -15.72 -16.10 25.72
N ASN A 110 -16.11 -16.74 24.62
CA ASN A 110 -17.39 -17.44 24.54
C ASN A 110 -17.44 -18.62 25.52
N GLU A 111 -16.38 -19.42 25.61
CA GLU A 111 -16.28 -20.50 26.61
C GLU A 111 -16.33 -19.98 28.05
N GLU A 112 -15.63 -18.89 28.35
CA GLU A 112 -15.66 -18.23 29.67
C GLU A 112 -17.06 -17.69 29.99
N ALA A 113 -17.74 -17.07 29.03
CA ALA A 113 -19.11 -16.59 29.19
C ALA A 113 -20.11 -17.73 29.44
N ILE A 114 -19.99 -18.85 28.71
CA ILE A 114 -20.80 -20.06 28.93
C ILE A 114 -20.53 -20.65 30.32
N ASN A 115 -19.26 -20.75 30.72
CA ASN A 115 -18.88 -21.27 32.03
C ASN A 115 -19.38 -20.36 33.17
N LEU A 116 -19.29 -19.04 32.99
CA LEU A 116 -19.82 -18.05 33.91
C LEU A 116 -21.35 -18.13 34.00
N SER A 117 -22.06 -18.19 32.87
CA SER A 117 -23.51 -18.38 32.83
C SER A 117 -23.92 -19.67 33.55
N ARG A 118 -23.21 -20.78 33.31
CA ARG A 118 -23.45 -22.06 33.98
C ARG A 118 -23.19 -21.99 35.49
N ALA A 119 -22.11 -21.33 35.91
CA ALA A 119 -21.79 -21.14 37.32
C ALA A 119 -22.85 -20.30 38.05
N LEU A 120 -23.36 -19.26 37.38
CA LEU A 120 -24.43 -18.42 37.91
C LEU A 120 -25.80 -19.13 37.91
N LYS A 121 -26.06 -20.04 36.97
CA LYS A 121 -27.31 -20.84 36.87
C LYS A 121 -27.44 -21.94 37.94
N GLY A 122 -26.31 -22.45 38.46
CA GLY A 122 -26.29 -23.58 39.38
C GLY A 122 -26.34 -23.22 40.87
N ASP A 123 -25.96 -22.00 41.24
CA ASP A 123 -25.86 -21.58 42.64
C ASP A 123 -26.76 -20.36 42.92
N ASN A 124 -27.98 -20.63 43.41
CA ASN A 124 -28.97 -19.62 43.81
C ASN A 124 -28.38 -18.55 44.76
N LYS A 125 -27.36 -18.91 45.56
CA LYS A 125 -26.71 -17.97 46.48
C LYS A 125 -25.76 -17.03 45.76
N VAL A 126 -25.05 -17.49 44.73
CA VAL A 126 -24.16 -16.66 43.91
C VAL A 126 -24.96 -15.72 43.01
N GLN A 127 -26.09 -16.18 42.47
CA GLN A 127 -27.03 -15.36 41.72
C GLN A 127 -27.62 -14.22 42.58
N GLY A 128 -28.01 -14.52 43.83
CA GLY A 128 -28.45 -13.51 44.80
C GLY A 128 -27.35 -12.49 45.10
N ASN A 129 -26.15 -12.96 45.45
CA ASN A 129 -25.00 -12.08 45.75
C ASN A 129 -24.60 -11.20 44.55
N TRP A 130 -24.74 -11.69 43.31
CA TRP A 130 -24.47 -10.90 42.11
C TRP A 130 -25.54 -9.82 41.87
N GLY A 131 -26.81 -10.16 42.10
CA GLY A 131 -27.91 -9.19 42.07
C GLY A 131 -27.73 -8.07 43.09
N GLU A 132 -27.34 -8.41 44.32
CA GLU A 132 -27.00 -7.46 45.37
C GLU A 132 -25.81 -6.56 44.97
N MET A 133 -24.74 -7.13 44.39
CA MET A 133 -23.58 -6.37 43.92
C MET A 133 -23.92 -5.38 42.80
N VAL A 134 -24.78 -5.78 41.86
CA VAL A 134 -25.24 -4.91 40.78
C VAL A 134 -26.13 -3.79 41.33
N LEU A 135 -27.07 -4.11 42.22
CA LEU A 135 -27.92 -3.12 42.89
C LEU A 135 -27.07 -2.08 43.64
N GLN A 136 -26.05 -2.52 44.37
CA GLN A 136 -25.12 -1.63 45.06
C GLN A 136 -24.44 -0.66 44.08
N ARG A 137 -23.90 -1.15 42.96
CA ARG A 137 -23.25 -0.28 41.96
C ARG A 137 -24.20 0.74 41.37
N VAL A 138 -25.46 0.38 41.10
CA VAL A 138 -26.46 1.29 40.56
C VAL A 138 -26.80 2.41 41.55
N LEU A 139 -26.92 2.09 42.84
CA LEU A 139 -27.17 3.07 43.89
C LEU A 139 -25.97 4.04 44.05
N GLU A 140 -24.75 3.52 44.04
CA GLU A 140 -23.52 4.33 44.08
C GLU A 140 -23.42 5.26 42.87
N GLN A 141 -23.68 4.75 41.65
CA GLN A 141 -23.70 5.56 40.43
C GLN A 141 -24.82 6.61 40.42
N SER A 142 -25.94 6.33 41.09
CA SER A 142 -27.04 7.29 41.27
C SER A 142 -26.72 8.40 42.29
N GLY A 143 -25.53 8.35 42.92
CA GLY A 143 -25.04 9.36 43.85
C GLY A 143 -25.39 9.10 45.32
N LEU A 144 -25.98 7.94 45.63
CA LEU A 144 -26.30 7.53 47.00
C LEU A 144 -25.05 6.93 47.65
N ARG A 145 -24.81 7.19 48.95
CA ARG A 145 -23.63 6.66 49.67
C ARG A 145 -24.06 5.62 50.70
N GLN A 146 -23.33 4.52 50.70
CA GLN A 146 -23.54 3.44 51.66
C GLN A 146 -23.36 3.95 53.10
N GLY A 147 -24.30 3.62 53.99
CA GLY A 147 -24.29 4.03 55.40
C GLY A 147 -24.78 5.46 55.66
N LYS A 148 -25.24 6.18 54.63
CA LYS A 148 -25.92 7.48 54.78
C LYS A 148 -27.27 7.47 54.11
N GLU A 149 -27.28 7.36 52.78
CA GLU A 149 -28.50 7.38 51.99
C GLU A 149 -29.03 5.97 51.70
N TYR A 150 -28.23 4.91 51.87
CA TYR A 150 -28.73 3.52 51.82
C TYR A 150 -27.90 2.52 52.65
N GLU A 151 -28.52 1.41 53.06
CA GLU A 151 -27.92 0.32 53.85
C GLU A 151 -28.24 -1.07 53.24
N ILE A 152 -27.29 -2.02 53.29
CA ILE A 152 -27.31 -3.27 52.49
C ILE A 152 -27.72 -4.52 53.29
N GLN A 153 -27.71 -4.55 54.62
CA GLN A 153 -28.38 -5.59 55.44
C GLN A 153 -27.98 -5.49 56.91
N HIS A 154 -28.94 -5.68 57.82
CA HIS A 154 -28.97 -6.74 58.84
C HIS A 154 -30.41 -6.83 59.38
N GLY A 155 -31.00 -8.02 59.31
CA GLY A 155 -32.45 -8.23 59.46
C GLY A 155 -33.07 -7.56 60.69
N TYR A 156 -34.21 -6.90 60.45
CA TYR A 156 -35.00 -6.26 61.50
C TYR A 156 -35.91 -7.30 62.16
N ARG A 157 -35.90 -7.35 63.50
CA ARG A 157 -36.92 -8.07 64.26
C ARG A 157 -38.03 -7.10 64.60
N ASN A 158 -39.22 -7.36 64.07
CA ASN A 158 -40.40 -6.59 64.44
C ASN A 158 -40.86 -6.95 65.88
N GLU A 159 -41.72 -6.16 66.51
CA GLU A 159 -42.17 -6.35 67.91
C GLU A 159 -42.77 -7.74 68.20
N ASN A 160 -43.25 -8.42 67.15
CA ASN A 160 -43.76 -9.81 67.19
C ASN A 160 -42.71 -10.90 66.88
N ASN A 161 -41.41 -10.58 67.01
CA ASN A 161 -40.27 -11.48 66.82
C ASN A 161 -40.18 -12.12 65.40
N ARG A 162 -40.78 -11.49 64.38
CA ARG A 162 -40.62 -11.86 62.96
C ARG A 162 -39.40 -11.18 62.36
N LEU A 163 -38.54 -11.98 61.73
CA LEU A 163 -37.33 -11.52 61.05
C LEU A 163 -37.69 -11.06 59.63
N PHE A 164 -37.58 -9.76 59.37
CA PHE A 164 -37.68 -9.18 58.03
C PHE A 164 -36.27 -8.84 57.54
N LYS A 165 -35.88 -9.42 56.41
CA LYS A 165 -34.58 -9.20 55.76
C LYS A 165 -34.81 -8.55 54.39
N PRO A 166 -34.84 -7.21 54.31
CA PRO A 166 -34.78 -6.52 53.03
C PRO A 166 -33.36 -6.53 52.46
N ASP A 167 -33.22 -6.55 51.12
CA ASP A 167 -31.92 -6.52 50.42
C ASP A 167 -31.25 -5.14 50.50
N VAL A 168 -31.98 -4.04 50.33
CA VAL A 168 -31.48 -2.68 50.53
C VAL A 168 -32.55 -1.76 51.11
N ILE A 169 -32.16 -0.87 52.04
CA ILE A 169 -33.00 0.22 52.55
C ILE A 169 -32.40 1.55 52.10
N VAL A 170 -33.18 2.39 51.43
CA VAL A 170 -32.78 3.75 51.03
C VAL A 170 -33.51 4.76 51.90
N HIS A 171 -32.76 5.68 52.52
CA HIS A 171 -33.27 6.73 53.39
C HIS A 171 -33.56 8.00 52.57
N LEU A 172 -34.83 8.41 52.56
CA LEU A 172 -35.28 9.63 51.91
C LEU A 172 -35.36 10.80 52.92
N PRO A 173 -35.34 12.06 52.43
CA PRO A 173 -35.69 13.23 53.23
C PRO A 173 -37.07 13.06 53.92
N GLU A 174 -37.26 13.70 55.08
CA GLU A 174 -38.49 13.59 55.91
C GLU A 174 -38.66 12.29 56.72
N LYS A 175 -37.58 11.54 57.00
CA LYS A 175 -37.61 10.26 57.75
C LYS A 175 -38.48 9.19 57.08
N LYS A 176 -38.43 9.11 55.75
CA LYS A 176 -39.10 8.07 54.96
C LYS A 176 -38.07 7.05 54.50
N ASP A 177 -38.42 5.77 54.58
CA ASP A 177 -37.55 4.67 54.14
C ASP A 177 -38.17 3.93 52.96
N VAL A 178 -37.37 3.62 51.95
CA VAL A 178 -37.76 2.80 50.80
C VAL A 178 -37.02 1.48 50.89
N ILE A 179 -37.78 0.39 50.90
CA ILE A 179 -37.24 -0.98 50.92
C ILE A 179 -37.19 -1.51 49.48
N ILE A 180 -36.03 -1.99 49.06
CA ILE A 180 -35.79 -2.56 47.74
C ILE A 180 -35.40 -4.04 47.90
N ASP A 181 -36.09 -4.93 47.19
CA ASP A 181 -35.83 -6.37 47.09
C ASP A 181 -35.36 -6.67 45.67
N SER A 182 -34.10 -7.07 45.49
CA SER A 182 -33.54 -7.35 44.17
C SER A 182 -33.69 -8.82 43.83
N LYS A 183 -34.86 -9.19 43.32
CA LYS A 183 -35.07 -10.55 42.80
C LYS A 183 -34.56 -10.66 41.36
N VAL A 184 -33.34 -11.13 41.19
CA VAL A 184 -32.78 -11.43 39.85
C VAL A 184 -33.20 -12.83 39.42
N SER A 185 -33.96 -12.96 38.32
CA SER A 185 -34.24 -14.24 37.66
C SER A 185 -33.37 -14.37 36.41
N LEU A 186 -32.14 -14.90 36.56
CA LEU A 186 -31.23 -15.14 35.44
C LEU A 186 -31.77 -16.17 34.45
N LEU A 187 -32.65 -17.08 34.89
CA LEU A 187 -33.29 -18.09 34.04
C LEU A 187 -34.22 -17.47 32.98
N ALA A 188 -34.98 -16.45 33.37
CA ALA A 188 -35.89 -15.71 32.47
C ALA A 188 -35.11 -14.87 31.46
N TYR A 189 -34.02 -14.23 31.89
CA TYR A 189 -33.15 -13.42 31.03
C TYR A 189 -32.33 -14.26 30.04
N ASP A 190 -31.80 -15.42 30.49
CA ASP A 190 -31.10 -16.37 29.62
C ASP A 190 -32.05 -16.99 28.58
N ALA A 191 -33.27 -17.36 28.98
CA ALA A 191 -34.31 -17.84 28.06
C ALA A 191 -34.74 -16.75 27.06
N TYR A 192 -34.87 -15.50 27.52
CA TYR A 192 -35.13 -14.35 26.64
C TYR A 192 -34.00 -14.13 25.64
N CYS A 193 -32.73 -14.13 26.07
CA CYS A 193 -31.58 -13.90 25.20
C CYS A 193 -31.26 -15.07 24.26
N SER A 194 -31.67 -16.29 24.60
CA SER A 194 -31.42 -17.49 23.81
C SER A 194 -32.55 -17.82 22.82
N GLU A 195 -33.71 -17.18 22.94
CA GLU A 195 -34.86 -17.41 22.06
C GLU A 195 -34.83 -16.47 20.86
N GLU A 196 -34.98 -16.99 19.65
CA GLU A 196 -34.87 -16.22 18.40
C GLU A 196 -36.21 -15.58 17.98
N ASN A 197 -37.32 -15.95 18.62
CA ASN A 197 -38.67 -15.51 18.30
C ASN A 197 -39.16 -14.40 19.26
N GLU A 198 -39.38 -13.19 18.73
CA GLU A 198 -39.77 -11.99 19.50
C GLU A 198 -41.08 -12.16 20.30
N ASP A 199 -42.06 -12.91 19.79
CA ASP A 199 -43.34 -13.13 20.49
C ASP A 199 -43.20 -14.06 21.71
N GLN A 200 -42.26 -15.01 21.66
CA GLN A 200 -41.99 -15.94 22.76
C GLN A 200 -41.04 -15.33 23.80
N GLN A 201 -40.11 -14.48 23.36
CA GLN A 201 -39.25 -13.66 24.23
C GLN A 201 -40.06 -12.87 25.26
N ALA A 202 -41.11 -12.15 24.84
CA ALA A 202 -41.93 -11.32 25.73
C ALA A 202 -42.66 -12.14 26.83
N LEU A 203 -42.90 -13.44 26.59
CA LEU A 203 -43.56 -14.33 27.55
C LEU A 203 -42.62 -14.81 28.66
N MET A 204 -41.31 -14.86 28.39
CA MET A 204 -40.29 -15.39 29.30
C MET A 204 -39.86 -14.40 30.38
N LEU A 205 -40.24 -13.12 30.25
CA LEU A 205 -39.97 -12.05 31.22
C LEU A 205 -41.02 -11.92 32.35
N LYS A 206 -42.00 -12.85 32.44
CA LYS A 206 -43.02 -12.89 33.50
C LYS A 206 -42.58 -13.70 34.72
#